data_AF-A0A1I7SKC1-F1
#
_entry.id   AF-A0A1I7SKC1-F1
#
_cell.length_a   1.000
_cell.length_b   1.000
_cell.length_c   1.000
_cell.angle_alpha   90.00
_cell.angle_beta   90.00
_cell.angle_gamma   90.00
#
_symmetry.space_group_name_H-M   'P 1'
#
loop_
_entity.id
_entity.type
_entity.pdbx_description
1 polymer ?
#
loop_
_entity_poly.entity_id
_entity_poly.type
_entity_poly.pdbx_seq_one_letter_code
_entity_poly.pdbx_strand_id
1 'polypeptide(L)'
;MANFLFFCTVQRGCTRTCYQDQVFRACGCADPRFVYDPPVYCNTFNDEQARCLYNFTNQEPTGRYENCICYPPCDHELFTAISLSSKWPKKEFDVEDCSLHSSEDCALDYQKNGAEIVIFFPHGSHVILIENPTTT
;
A
#
# COMPACT_ATOMS: atom_id res chain seq x y z
N MET A 1 -0.29 -5.58 31.47
CA MET A 1 0.63 -5.58 30.32
C MET A 1 -0.19 -5.54 29.05
N ALA A 2 -0.28 -4.39 28.39
CA ALA A 2 -0.73 -4.26 27.01
C ALA A 2 -0.05 -2.98 26.48
N ASN A 3 1.15 -3.16 25.95
CA ASN A 3 1.97 -2.08 25.42
C ASN A 3 1.70 -2.05 23.90
N PHE A 4 0.55 -1.48 23.51
CA PHE A 4 0.25 -1.19 22.11
C PHE A 4 0.82 0.18 21.77
N LEU A 5 2.12 0.20 21.45
CA LEU A 5 2.76 1.32 20.77
C LEU A 5 2.25 1.35 19.31
N PHE A 6 1.09 1.98 19.10
CA PHE A 6 0.55 2.32 17.77
C PHE A 6 0.26 3.82 17.64
N PHE A 7 1.03 4.65 18.34
CA PHE A 7 0.94 6.11 18.23
C PHE A 7 1.72 6.61 17.02
N CYS A 8 1.08 6.52 15.85
CA CYS A 8 1.22 7.32 14.62
C CYS A 8 0.95 6.44 13.39
N THR A 9 -0.27 5.92 13.26
CA THR A 9 -0.69 5.35 11.98
C THR A 9 -0.85 6.49 10.99
N VAL A 10 -0.14 6.44 9.86
CA VAL A 10 -0.41 7.26 8.67
C VAL A 10 -1.92 7.37 8.48
N GLN A 11 -2.48 8.55 8.20
CA GLN A 11 -3.93 8.79 8.16
C GLN A 11 -4.71 7.72 7.36
N ARG A 12 -4.11 7.22 6.28
CA ARG A 12 -4.66 6.12 5.45
C ARG A 12 -4.74 4.77 6.15
N GLY A 13 -3.86 4.48 7.10
CA GLY A 13 -3.93 3.28 7.95
C GLY A 13 -5.14 3.32 8.87
N CYS A 14 -5.33 4.43 9.60
CA CYS A 14 -6.50 4.62 10.47
C CYS A 14 -7.83 4.48 9.69
N THR A 15 -7.94 5.11 8.51
CA THR A 15 -9.17 5.01 7.72
C THR A 15 -9.44 3.59 7.22
N ARG A 16 -8.39 2.83 6.86
CA ARG A 16 -8.49 1.43 6.43
C ARG A 16 -8.87 0.50 7.59
N THR A 17 -8.29 0.68 8.77
CA THR A 17 -8.67 -0.11 9.95
C THR A 17 -10.12 0.17 10.34
N CYS A 18 -10.51 1.44 10.40
CA CYS A 18 -11.88 1.81 10.72
C CYS A 18 -12.88 1.32 9.66
N TYR A 19 -12.52 1.35 8.37
CA TYR A 19 -13.30 0.70 7.31
C TYR A 19 -13.54 -0.78 7.63
N GLN A 20 -12.48 -1.52 7.94
CA GLN A 20 -12.60 -2.95 8.24
C GLN A 20 -13.49 -3.23 9.45
N ASP A 21 -13.41 -2.40 10.49
CA ASP A 21 -14.32 -2.51 11.63
C ASP A 21 -15.78 -2.32 11.24
N GLN A 22 -16.08 -1.39 10.33
CA GLN A 22 -17.44 -1.17 9.84
C GLN A 22 -17.93 -2.34 8.99
N VAL A 23 -17.09 -2.84 8.07
CA VAL A 23 -17.41 -4.03 7.25
C VAL A 23 -17.65 -5.24 8.15
N PHE A 24 -16.79 -5.47 9.14
CA PHE A 24 -16.92 -6.59 10.07
C PHE A 24 -18.19 -6.49 10.91
N ARG A 25 -18.56 -5.29 11.38
CA ARG A 25 -19.83 -5.06 12.10
C ARG A 25 -21.06 -5.30 11.22
N ALA A 26 -21.00 -4.93 9.94
CA ALA A 26 -22.12 -5.05 9.02
C ALA A 26 -22.30 -6.47 8.46
N CYS A 27 -21.19 -7.13 8.12
CA CYS A 27 -21.18 -8.39 7.37
C CYS A 27 -20.64 -9.60 8.15
N GLY A 28 -20.08 -9.41 9.35
CA GLY A 28 -19.47 -10.47 10.17
C GLY A 28 -18.13 -10.99 9.65
N CYS A 29 -17.56 -10.33 8.64
CA CYS A 29 -16.30 -10.66 8.00
C CYS A 29 -15.62 -9.39 7.49
N ALA A 30 -14.31 -9.43 7.28
CA ALA A 30 -13.49 -8.32 6.83
C ALA A 30 -13.23 -8.40 5.31
N ASP A 31 -12.99 -7.27 4.68
CA ASP A 31 -12.62 -7.20 3.27
C ASP A 31 -11.21 -7.81 3.05
N PRO A 32 -11.04 -8.82 2.17
CA PRO A 32 -9.74 -9.43 1.92
C PRO A 32 -8.70 -8.48 1.29
N ARG A 33 -9.10 -7.31 0.77
CA ARG A 33 -8.19 -6.34 0.15
C ARG A 33 -7.32 -5.58 1.16
N PHE A 34 -7.72 -5.52 2.43
CA PHE A 34 -6.93 -4.87 3.47
C PHE A 34 -6.68 -5.81 4.65
N VAL A 35 -5.57 -5.60 5.35
CA VAL A 35 -5.23 -6.38 6.54
C VAL A 35 -6.25 -6.12 7.65
N TYR A 36 -6.60 -7.15 8.42
CA TYR A 36 -7.51 -7.06 9.57
C TYR A 36 -7.08 -8.03 10.67
N ASP A 37 -7.29 -7.65 11.93
CA ASP A 37 -7.02 -8.45 13.11
C ASP A 37 -8.26 -8.41 14.04
N PRO A 38 -8.96 -9.53 14.27
CA PRO A 38 -8.62 -10.90 13.87
C PRO A 38 -8.79 -11.15 12.35
N PRO A 39 -8.00 -12.07 11.75
CA PRO A 39 -7.97 -12.29 10.29
C PRO A 39 -9.17 -13.12 9.79
N VAL A 40 -10.38 -12.59 9.96
CA VAL A 40 -11.64 -13.21 9.53
C VAL A 40 -12.13 -12.51 8.27
N TYR A 41 -11.78 -13.04 7.11
CA TYR A 41 -12.08 -12.43 5.82
C TYR A 41 -13.36 -12.97 5.18
N CYS A 42 -14.05 -12.13 4.42
CA CYS A 42 -15.21 -12.51 3.64
C CYS A 42 -14.81 -13.50 2.54
N ASN A 43 -15.54 -14.61 2.45
CA ASN A 43 -15.34 -15.60 1.40
C ASN A 43 -16.07 -15.15 0.12
N THR A 44 -15.32 -14.96 -0.96
CA THR A 44 -15.86 -14.56 -2.27
C THR A 44 -16.74 -15.63 -2.91
N PHE A 45 -16.62 -16.88 -2.49
CA PHE A 45 -17.47 -17.99 -2.96
C PHE A 45 -18.76 -18.14 -2.14
N ASN A 46 -18.91 -17.39 -1.05
CA ASN A 46 -20.16 -17.32 -0.30
C ASN A 46 -20.98 -16.14 -0.81
N ASP A 47 -22.09 -16.42 -1.51
CA ASP A 47 -22.95 -15.41 -2.12
C ASP A 47 -23.46 -14.36 -1.12
N GLU A 48 -23.73 -14.75 0.13
CA GLU A 48 -24.21 -13.82 1.16
C GLU A 48 -23.13 -12.82 1.56
N GLN A 49 -21.92 -13.31 1.85
CA GLN A 49 -20.78 -12.48 2.24
C GLN A 49 -20.30 -11.61 1.08
N ALA A 50 -20.22 -12.17 -0.13
CA ALA A 50 -19.84 -11.44 -1.33
C ALA A 50 -20.83 -10.31 -1.63
N ARG A 51 -22.13 -10.57 -1.53
CA ARG A 51 -23.17 -9.55 -1.74
C ARG A 51 -23.15 -8.49 -0.64
N CYS A 52 -22.94 -8.86 0.62
CA CYS A 52 -22.83 -7.90 1.72
C CYS A 52 -21.65 -6.95 1.51
N LEU A 53 -20.47 -7.50 1.22
CA LEU A 53 -19.26 -6.71 0.97
C LEU A 53 -19.42 -5.79 -0.25
N TYR A 54 -20.04 -6.27 -1.33
CA TYR A 54 -20.33 -5.49 -2.52
C TYR A 54 -21.26 -4.31 -2.21
N ASN A 55 -22.37 -4.57 -1.52
CA ASN A 55 -23.33 -3.54 -1.14
C ASN A 55 -22.70 -2.49 -0.21
N PHE A 56 -21.95 -2.94 0.79
CA PHE A 56 -21.26 -2.06 1.73
C PHE A 56 -20.26 -1.14 1.01
N THR A 57 -19.44 -1.72 0.12
CA THR A 57 -18.43 -0.96 -0.64
C THR A 57 -19.06 0.05 -1.61
N ASN A 58 -20.23 -0.25 -2.18
CA ASN A 58 -20.91 0.66 -3.12
C ASN A 58 -21.73 1.76 -2.44
N GLN A 59 -22.15 1.56 -1.19
CA GLN A 59 -22.87 2.58 -0.44
C GLN A 59 -21.95 3.73 -0.01
N GLU A 60 -20.68 3.44 0.29
CA GLU A 60 -19.70 4.43 0.75
C GLU A 60 -18.41 4.42 -0.07
N PRO A 61 -18.46 4.80 -1.37
CA PRO A 61 -17.32 4.73 -2.28
C PRO A 61 -16.18 5.67 -1.88
N THR A 62 -16.44 6.68 -1.05
CA THR A 62 -15.46 7.69 -0.65
C THR A 62 -14.56 7.22 0.49
N GLY A 63 -14.90 6.12 1.17
CA GLY A 63 -14.19 5.67 2.37
C GLY A 63 -14.26 6.66 3.54
N ARG A 64 -15.14 7.67 3.48
CA ARG A 64 -15.44 8.60 4.56
C ARG A 64 -16.65 8.10 5.34
N TYR A 65 -16.42 7.11 6.18
CA TYR A 65 -17.45 6.70 7.13
C TYR A 65 -17.61 7.79 8.18
N GLU A 66 -18.85 8.24 8.43
CA GLU A 66 -19.15 9.33 9.37
C GLU A 66 -18.56 9.12 10.77
N ASN A 67 -18.31 7.86 11.14
CA ASN A 67 -17.77 7.46 12.45
C ASN A 67 -16.24 7.26 12.49
N CYS A 68 -15.52 7.49 11.38
CA CYS A 68 -14.07 7.32 11.33
C CYS A 68 -13.35 8.66 11.50
N ILE A 69 -12.98 8.99 12.73
CA ILE A 69 -12.20 10.19 13.05
C ILE A 69 -10.70 9.83 13.04
N CYS A 70 -10.00 10.24 11.98
CA CYS A 70 -8.57 9.99 11.81
C CYS A 70 -7.80 11.31 11.67
N TYR A 71 -7.04 11.66 12.72
CA TYR A 71 -6.15 12.82 12.70
C TYR A 71 -4.89 12.53 11.86
N PRO A 72 -4.34 13.55 11.16
CA PRO A 72 -3.03 13.41 10.54
C PRO A 72 -1.96 13.21 11.64
N PRO A 73 -0.92 12.40 11.39
CA PRO A 73 0.17 12.23 12.34
C PRO A 73 1.02 13.51 12.45
N CYS A 74 1.54 13.79 13.65
CA CYS A 74 2.41 14.94 13.90
C CYS A 74 3.77 14.84 13.20
N ASP A 75 4.26 13.61 13.04
CA ASP A 75 5.48 13.30 12.31
C ASP A 75 5.13 12.45 11.08
N HIS A 76 5.55 12.89 9.91
CA HIS A 76 5.37 12.17 8.67
C HIS A 76 6.44 12.52 7.64
N GLU A 77 6.83 11.51 6.87
CA GLU A 77 7.73 11.67 5.74
C GLU A 77 6.93 11.59 4.43
N LEU A 78 7.20 12.52 3.51
CA LEU A 78 6.59 12.53 2.18
C LEU A 78 7.69 12.39 1.12
N PHE A 79 7.53 11.40 0.25
CA PHE A 79 8.42 11.20 -0.89
C PHE A 79 7.73 11.67 -2.17
N THR A 80 8.36 12.64 -2.87
CA THR A 80 7.95 13.02 -4.22
C THR A 80 8.77 12.25 -5.23
N ALA A 81 8.11 11.43 -6.05
CA ALA A 81 8.76 10.65 -7.09
C ALA A 81 8.50 11.26 -8.47
N ILE A 82 9.56 11.40 -9.27
CA ILE A 82 9.46 11.65 -10.71
C ILE A 82 9.79 10.33 -11.40
N SER A 83 8.84 9.80 -12.17
CA SER A 83 9.04 8.56 -12.91
C SER A 83 9.53 8.86 -14.32
N LEU A 84 10.63 8.22 -14.70
CA LEU A 84 11.17 8.20 -16.05
C LEU A 84 11.25 6.75 -16.50
N SER A 85 10.89 6.46 -17.74
CA SER A 85 10.94 5.12 -18.32
C SER A 85 11.73 5.13 -19.63
N SER A 86 12.46 4.04 -19.87
CA SER A 86 13.21 3.84 -21.10
C SER A 86 13.25 2.36 -21.46
N LYS A 87 13.58 2.05 -22.71
CA LYS A 87 13.66 0.66 -23.17
C LYS A 87 14.89 -0.02 -22.56
N TRP A 88 14.63 -1.05 -21.78
CA TRP A 88 15.62 -1.96 -21.22
C TRP A 88 15.13 -3.40 -21.44
N PRO A 89 16.01 -4.38 -21.70
CA PRO A 89 17.45 -4.25 -21.89
C PRO A 89 17.83 -3.81 -23.32
N LYS A 90 19.08 -3.36 -23.52
CA LYS A 90 19.63 -3.13 -24.87
C LYS A 90 19.79 -4.46 -25.62
N LYS A 91 19.85 -4.43 -26.96
CA LYS A 91 19.96 -5.65 -27.78
C LYS A 91 21.23 -6.45 -27.45
N GLU A 92 22.31 -5.77 -27.09
CA GLU A 92 23.60 -6.33 -26.69
C GLU A 92 23.77 -6.39 -25.17
N PHE A 93 22.67 -6.55 -24.42
CA PHE A 93 22.73 -6.68 -22.98
C PHE A 93 23.34 -8.04 -22.62
N ASP A 94 24.61 -8.00 -22.21
CA ASP A 94 25.32 -9.16 -21.71
C ASP A 94 24.92 -9.36 -20.24
N VAL A 95 24.20 -10.45 -19.99
CA VAL A 95 23.76 -10.79 -18.64
C VAL A 95 24.91 -11.54 -17.98
N GLU A 96 25.81 -10.83 -17.30
CA GLU A 96 26.96 -11.45 -16.60
C GLU A 96 26.52 -12.48 -15.55
N ASP A 97 25.27 -12.42 -15.09
CA ASP A 97 24.73 -13.30 -14.06
C ASP A 97 23.35 -13.86 -14.45
N CYS A 98 23.34 -14.86 -15.35
CA CYS A 98 22.15 -15.70 -15.58
C CYS A 98 21.98 -16.71 -14.44
N SER A 99 21.93 -16.22 -13.20
CA SER A 99 21.86 -17.01 -11.98
C SER A 99 20.47 -17.57 -11.70
N LEU A 100 19.43 -17.06 -12.39
CA LEU A 100 18.04 -17.40 -12.08
C LEU A 100 17.45 -18.55 -12.89
N HIS A 101 17.93 -18.83 -14.12
CA HIS A 101 17.40 -19.94 -14.93
C HIS A 101 18.44 -20.55 -15.89
N SER A 102 18.51 -21.89 -15.91
CA SER A 102 19.32 -22.71 -16.82
C SER A 102 18.76 -22.73 -18.25
N SER A 103 18.57 -21.58 -18.89
CA SER A 103 17.99 -21.51 -20.24
C SER A 103 18.97 -21.00 -21.27
N GLU A 104 18.97 -21.65 -22.44
CA GLU A 104 19.77 -21.33 -23.64
C GLU A 104 19.53 -19.91 -24.21
N ASP A 105 18.65 -19.09 -23.62
CA ASP A 105 18.32 -17.75 -24.12
C ASP A 105 17.90 -16.76 -23.00
N CYS A 106 18.72 -16.67 -21.95
CA CYS A 106 18.55 -15.75 -20.82
C CYS A 106 18.27 -14.29 -21.23
N ALA A 107 18.92 -13.80 -22.29
CA ALA A 107 18.67 -12.44 -22.81
C ALA A 107 17.23 -12.24 -23.34
N LEU A 108 16.61 -13.27 -23.92
CA LEU A 108 15.22 -13.20 -24.38
C LEU A 108 14.23 -13.20 -23.21
N ASP A 109 14.56 -13.86 -22.11
CA ASP A 109 13.73 -13.87 -20.90
C ASP A 109 13.71 -12.48 -20.24
N TYR A 110 14.88 -11.87 -20.04
CA TYR A 110 14.97 -10.50 -19.54
C TYR A 110 14.28 -9.47 -20.45
N GLN A 111 14.32 -9.67 -21.78
CA GLN A 111 13.61 -8.79 -22.71
C GLN A 111 12.08 -8.87 -22.62
N LYS A 112 11.52 -10.02 -22.24
CA LYS A 112 10.06 -10.23 -22.19
C LYS A 112 9.49 -9.98 -20.80
N ASN A 113 10.22 -10.39 -19.77
CA ASN A 113 9.73 -10.48 -18.40
C ASN A 113 10.49 -9.56 -17.44
N GLY A 114 11.65 -9.04 -17.85
CA GLY A 114 12.49 -8.20 -17.01
C GLY A 114 12.06 -6.75 -16.98
N ALA A 115 12.24 -6.14 -15.81
CA ALA A 115 12.16 -4.70 -15.62
C ALA A 115 13.30 -4.26 -14.70
N GLU A 116 14.08 -3.27 -15.14
CA GLU A 116 15.06 -2.60 -14.29
C GLU A 116 14.39 -1.39 -13.63
N ILE A 117 14.46 -1.35 -12.29
CA ILE A 117 13.94 -0.24 -11.49
C ILE A 117 15.11 0.40 -10.76
N VAL A 118 15.45 1.63 -11.14
CA VAL A 118 16.49 2.41 -10.47
C VAL A 118 15.83 3.47 -9.60
N ILE A 119 16.06 3.38 -8.29
CA ILE A 119 15.59 4.36 -7.31
C ILE A 119 16.81 5.13 -6.83
N PHE A 120 16.79 6.45 -6.98
CA PHE A 120 17.85 7.32 -6.49
C PHE A 120 17.26 8.57 -5.85
N PHE A 121 17.97 9.12 -4.86
CA PHE A 121 17.63 10.38 -4.23
C PHE A 121 18.55 11.48 -4.75
N PRO A 122 18.03 12.54 -5.39
CA PRO A 122 18.88 13.63 -5.83
C PRO A 122 19.52 14.33 -4.64
N HIS A 123 20.75 14.82 -4.81
CA HIS A 123 21.46 15.47 -3.73
C HIS A 123 20.69 16.71 -3.22
N GLY A 124 20.55 16.84 -1.90
CA GLY A 124 19.83 17.95 -1.28
C GLY A 124 18.30 17.87 -1.36
N SER A 125 17.72 16.70 -1.70
CA SER A 125 16.26 16.53 -1.82
C SER A 125 15.52 16.38 -0.50
N HIS A 126 16.20 16.48 0.65
CA HIS A 126 15.59 16.34 1.96
C HIS A 126 15.21 17.71 2.51
N VAL A 127 13.91 17.93 2.71
CA VAL A 127 13.36 19.17 3.26
C VAL A 127 12.62 18.82 4.54
N ILE A 128 12.98 19.48 5.64
CA ILE A 128 12.33 19.32 6.95
C ILE A 128 11.46 20.54 7.21
N LEU A 129 10.19 20.30 7.56
CA LEU A 129 9.26 21.33 8.01
C LEU A 129 8.97 21.09 9.49
N ILE A 130 9.23 22.09 10.34
CA ILE A 130 9.03 22.02 11.79
C ILE A 130 8.08 23.15 12.19
N GLU A 131 7.00 22.79 12.87
CA GLU A 131 6.08 23.75 13.48
C GLU A 131 6.51 24.03 14.92
N ASN A 132 6.74 25.31 15.25
CA ASN A 132 7.11 25.74 16.60
C ASN A 132 5.96 26.53 17.23
N PRO A 133 5.55 26.24 18.48
CA PRO A 133 4.54 27.03 19.16
C PRO A 133 5.07 28.42 19.50
N THR A 134 4.22 29.44 19.43
CA THR A 134 4.53 30.77 19.97
C THR A 134 4.39 30.73 21.49
N THR A 135 5.46 31.00 22.22
CA THR A 135 5.37 31.19 23.68
C THR A 135 4.84 32.60 23.97
N THR A 136 3.62 32.70 24.48
CA THR A 136 3.02 33.93 25.04
C THR A 136 3.16 33.97 26.55
#